data_AF-A0A7W8ECC5-F1
#
_entry.id   AF-A0A7W8ECC5-F1
#
_cell.length_a   1.000
_cell.length_b   1.000
_cell.length_c   1.000
_cell.angle_alpha   90.00
_cell.angle_beta   90.00
_cell.angle_gamma   90.00
#
_symmetry.space_group_name_H-M   'P 1'
#
loop_
_entity.id
_entity.type
_entity.pdbx_description
1 polymer ?
#
loop_
_entity_poly.entity_id
_entity_poly.type
_entity_poly.pdbx_seq_one_letter_code
_entity_poly.pdbx_strand_id
1 'polypeptide(L)'
;MEIRPKAWGKESRSDLLKWTAFLVFFFLAMLVSDYITGGPERITEAYLTVRPLTLAFFWLIGVVFIWRRGYLRDLRRQSDSNGVKE
;
A
#
# COMPACT_ATOMS: atom_id res chain seq x y z
N MET A 1 -11.29 10.44 -26.71
CA MET A 1 -10.46 9.44 -26.03
C MET A 1 -10.96 9.36 -24.59
N GLU A 2 -11.86 8.42 -24.29
CA GLU A 2 -12.27 8.20 -22.90
C GLU A 2 -11.06 7.66 -22.15
N ILE A 3 -10.46 8.48 -21.27
CA ILE A 3 -9.47 8.02 -20.30
C ILE A 3 -10.25 7.18 -19.29
N ARG A 4 -10.61 5.95 -19.65
CA ARG A 4 -11.13 5.00 -18.67
C ARG A 4 -10.01 4.81 -17.66
N PRO A 5 -10.20 5.13 -16.37
CA PRO A 5 -9.16 4.91 -15.37
C PRO A 5 -8.83 3.43 -15.44
N LYS A 6 -7.58 3.11 -15.81
CA LYS A 6 -7.12 1.74 -15.99
C LYS A 6 -7.43 0.99 -14.70
N ALA A 7 -8.48 0.17 -14.73
CA ALA A 7 -8.96 -0.50 -13.54
C ALA A 7 -7.81 -1.34 -13.00
N TRP A 8 -7.48 -1.16 -11.72
CA TRP A 8 -6.43 -1.94 -11.08
C TRP A 8 -6.72 -3.43 -11.29
N GLY A 9 -5.75 -4.14 -11.87
CA GLY A 9 -5.85 -5.58 -12.09
C GLY A 9 -6.07 -6.33 -10.77
N LYS A 10 -6.64 -7.54 -10.85
CA LYS A 10 -6.90 -8.39 -9.68
C LYS A 10 -5.65 -8.59 -8.80
N GLU A 11 -4.48 -8.71 -9.43
CA GLU A 11 -3.18 -8.79 -8.74
C GLU A 11 -2.88 -7.51 -7.93
N SER A 12 -2.94 -6.33 -8.56
CA SER A 12 -2.68 -5.05 -7.89
C SER A 12 -3.65 -4.78 -6.74
N ARG A 13 -4.91 -5.20 -6.85
CA ARG A 13 -5.89 -5.10 -5.74
C ARG A 13 -5.51 -6.00 -4.57
N SER A 14 -5.07 -7.24 -4.85
CA SER A 14 -4.60 -8.16 -3.83
C SER A 14 -3.35 -7.62 -3.11
N ASP A 15 -2.41 -7.06 -3.87
CA ASP A 15 -1.19 -6.45 -3.32
C ASP A 15 -1.52 -5.22 -2.47
N LEU A 16 -2.48 -4.38 -2.89
CA LEU A 16 -2.96 -3.24 -2.11
C LEU A 16 -3.59 -3.69 -0.78
N LEU A 17 -4.38 -4.77 -0.81
CA LEU A 17 -5.03 -5.30 0.38
C LEU A 17 -3.99 -5.86 1.36
N LYS A 18 -2.99 -6.62 0.86
CA LYS A 18 -1.87 -7.12 1.67
C LYS A 18 -1.05 -5.97 2.26
N TRP A 19 -0.77 -4.94 1.46
CA TRP A 19 -0.04 -3.75 1.92
C TRP A 19 -0.80 -3.00 3.02
N THR A 20 -2.10 -2.83 2.84
CA THR A 20 -2.97 -2.21 3.84
C THR A 20 -3.00 -3.03 5.13
N ALA A 21 -3.21 -4.35 5.00
CA ALA A 21 -3.21 -5.25 6.15
C ALA A 21 -1.88 -5.21 6.91
N PHE A 22 -0.76 -5.23 6.19
CA PHE A 22 0.57 -5.12 6.80
C PHE A 22 0.73 -3.85 7.64
N LEU A 23 0.32 -2.69 7.12
CA LEU A 23 0.42 -1.42 7.87
C LEU A 23 -0.49 -1.40 9.10
N VAL A 24 -1.69 -1.98 9.01
CA VAL A 24 -2.60 -2.10 10.16
C VAL A 24 -2.00 -3.02 11.24
N PHE A 25 -1.50 -4.20 10.86
CA PHE A 25 -0.85 -5.10 11.81
C PHE A 25 0.40 -4.46 12.43
N PHE A 26 1.19 -3.75 11.63
CA PHE A 26 2.36 -3.03 12.11
C PHE A 26 1.98 -1.93 13.11
N PHE A 27 0.91 -1.17 12.86
CA PHE A 27 0.39 -0.20 13.79
C PHE A 27 -0.02 -0.83 15.12
N LEU A 28 -0.79 -1.92 15.07
CA LEU A 28 -1.24 -2.63 16.26
C LEU A 28 -0.08 -3.20 17.06
N ALA A 29 0.93 -3.76 16.39
CA ALA A 29 2.14 -4.26 17.04
C ALA A 29 2.92 -3.14 17.74
N MET A 30 3.03 -1.95 17.11
CA MET A 30 3.62 -0.77 17.76
C MET A 30 2.83 -0.32 18.98
N LEU A 31 1.50 -0.29 18.88
CA LEU A 31 0.61 0.07 19.99
C LEU A 31 0.79 -0.87 21.18
N VAL A 32 0.79 -2.19 20.93
CA VAL A 32 1.00 -3.21 21.95
C VAL A 32 2.39 -3.09 22.56
N SER A 33 3.43 -2.92 21.74
CA SER A 33 4.81 -2.75 22.21
C SER A 33 4.93 -1.51 23.10
N ASP A 34 4.37 -0.38 22.67
CA ASP A 34 4.46 0.87 23.42
C ASP A 34 3.65 0.81 24.73
N TYR A 35 2.51 0.11 24.73
CA TYR A 35 1.73 -0.19 25.94
C TYR A 35 2.50 -1.05 26.94
N ILE A 36 3.14 -2.13 26.47
CA ILE A 36 3.87 -3.06 27.34
C ILE A 36 5.14 -2.39 27.92
N THR A 37 5.85 -1.61 27.12
CA THR A 37 7.15 -1.05 27.50
C THR A 37 7.07 0.27 28.26
N GLY A 38 6.08 1.11 27.94
CA GLY A 38 5.97 2.47 28.46
C GLY A 38 4.63 2.79 29.14
N GLY A 39 3.76 1.80 29.33
CA GLY A 39 2.47 1.96 29.99
C GLY A 39 1.41 2.70 29.14
N PRO A 40 0.15 2.72 29.62
CA PRO A 40 -0.95 3.41 28.93
C PRO A 40 -0.74 4.91 28.78
N GLU A 41 -0.03 5.56 29.68
CA GLU A 41 0.28 7.00 29.69
C GLU A 41 1.05 7.47 28.44
N ARG A 42 1.75 6.55 27.77
CA ARG A 42 2.47 6.84 26.53
C ARG A 42 1.54 6.96 25.32
N ILE A 43 0.33 6.41 25.39
CA ILE A 43 -0.68 6.45 24.32
C ILE A 43 -1.52 7.72 24.49
N THR A 44 -0.97 8.83 23.99
CA THR A 44 -1.67 10.13 24.00
C THR A 44 -2.55 10.32 22.76
N GLU A 45 -3.43 11.31 22.79
CA GLU A 45 -4.21 11.71 21.61
C GLU A 45 -3.30 12.10 20.43
N ALA A 46 -2.21 12.81 20.71
CA ALA A 46 -1.21 13.16 19.70
C ALA A 46 -0.53 11.92 19.11
N TYR A 47 -0.22 10.93 19.94
CA TYR A 47 0.33 9.64 19.48
C TYR A 47 -0.63 8.93 18.51
N LEU A 48 -1.92 8.84 18.90
CA LEU A 48 -2.97 8.21 18.10
C LEU A 48 -3.33 9.00 16.83
N THR A 49 -2.87 10.24 16.71
CA THR A 49 -3.09 11.05 15.50
C THR A 49 -1.87 11.00 14.57
N VAL A 50 -0.68 11.25 15.10
CA VAL A 50 0.55 11.33 14.29
C VAL A 50 0.89 9.98 13.67
N ARG A 51 0.80 8.88 14.43
CA ARG A 51 1.22 7.57 13.91
C ARG A 51 0.32 7.06 12.79
N PRO A 52 -1.02 7.12 12.87
CA PRO A 52 -1.86 6.82 11.72
C PRO A 52 -1.62 7.75 10.53
N LEU A 53 -1.33 9.03 10.76
CA LEU A 53 -1.00 9.96 9.68
C LEU A 53 0.29 9.57 8.95
N THR A 54 1.34 9.22 9.71
CA THR A 54 2.60 8.71 9.15
C THR A 54 2.37 7.40 8.38
N LEU A 55 1.55 6.50 8.90
CA LEU A 55 1.22 5.26 8.20
C LEU A 55 0.36 5.50 6.95
N ALA A 56 -0.53 6.49 6.95
CA ALA A 56 -1.27 6.89 5.77
C ALA A 56 -0.33 7.43 4.68
N PHE A 57 0.71 8.18 5.06
CA PHE A 57 1.75 8.61 4.13
C PHE A 57 2.52 7.43 3.52
N PHE A 58 2.95 6.46 4.34
CA PHE A 58 3.56 5.23 3.83
C PHE A 58 2.61 4.39 2.99
N TRP A 59 1.32 4.37 3.35
CA TRP A 59 0.29 3.70 2.57
C TRP A 59 0.21 4.29 1.16
N LEU A 60 0.14 5.63 1.03
CA LEU A 60 0.14 6.34 -0.25
C LEU A 60 1.38 6.05 -1.08
N ILE A 61 2.56 6.02 -0.46
CA ILE A 61 3.80 5.63 -1.14
C ILE A 61 3.64 4.22 -1.73
N GLY A 62 3.19 3.25 -0.93
CA GLY A 62 2.98 1.88 -1.40
C GLY A 62 1.94 1.79 -2.53
N VAL A 63 0.86 2.58 -2.48
CA VAL A 63 -0.12 2.68 -3.57
C VAL A 63 0.55 3.10 -4.88
N VAL A 64 1.39 4.14 -4.84
CA VAL A 64 2.13 4.62 -6.03
C VAL A 64 3.09 3.54 -6.55
N PHE A 65 3.79 2.83 -5.67
CA PHE A 65 4.69 1.75 -6.06
C PHE A 65 3.95 0.56 -6.70
N ILE A 66 2.84 0.11 -6.11
CA ILE A 66 2.03 -0.99 -6.63
C ILE A 66 1.44 -0.61 -7.99
N TRP A 67 0.93 0.63 -8.12
CA TRP A 67 0.42 1.15 -9.38
C TRP A 67 1.51 1.19 -10.46
N ARG A 68 2.68 1.76 -10.15
CA ARG A 68 3.82 1.84 -11.07
C ARG A 68 4.27 0.45 -11.52
N ARG A 69 4.34 -0.51 -10.58
CA ARG A 69 4.73 -1.89 -10.89
C ARG A 69 3.71 -2.60 -11.78
N GLY A 70 2.41 -2.40 -11.53
CA GLY A 70 1.35 -2.89 -12.38
C GLY A 70 1.44 -2.32 -13.80
N TYR A 71 1.65 -1.00 -13.90
CA TYR A 71 1.82 -0.32 -15.18
C TYR A 71 3.00 -0.87 -16.01
N LEU A 72 4.17 -1.03 -15.38
CA LEU A 72 5.36 -1.59 -16.05
C LEU A 72 5.16 -3.05 -16.50
N ARG A 73 4.48 -3.88 -15.70
CA ARG A 73 4.17 -5.26 -16.08
C ARG A 73 3.23 -5.33 -17.27
N ASP A 74 2.24 -4.45 -17.33
CA ASP A 74 1.32 -4.37 -18.46
C ASP A 74 2.03 -3.92 -19.75
N LEU A 75 2.95 -2.95 -19.66
CA LEU A 75 3.78 -2.54 -20.80
C LEU A 75 4.63 -3.71 -21.32
N ARG A 76 5.23 -4.49 -20.43
CA ARG A 76 6.00 -5.69 -20.82
C ARG A 76 5.10 -6.72 -21.51
N ARG A 77 3.91 -7.02 -20.96
CA ARG A 77 2.95 -7.96 -21.59
C ARG A 77 2.54 -7.53 -23.00
N GLN A 78 2.35 -6.24 -23.25
CA GLN A 78 2.01 -5.73 -24.59
C GLN A 78 3.19 -5.83 -25.56
N SER A 79 4.43 -5.63 -25.09
CA SER A 79 5.63 -5.85 -25.89
C SER A 79 5.78 -7.31 -26.30
N ASP A 80 5.56 -8.24 -25.37
CA ASP A 80 5.64 -9.68 -25.64
C ASP A 80 4.54 -10.17 -26.58
N SER A 81 3.32 -9.61 -26.51
CA SER A 81 2.23 -9.99 -27.43
C SER A 81 2.37 -9.43 -28.84
N ASN A 82 2.99 -8.25 -28.99
CA ASN A 82 3.21 -7.62 -30.29
C ASN A 82 4.40 -8.20 -31.06
N GLY A 83 5.32 -8.89 -30.39
CA GLY A 83 6.44 -9.62 -31.02
C GLY A 83 6.06 -10.96 -31.67
N VAL A 84 4.79 -11.39 -31.58
CA VAL A 84 4.29 -12.67 -32.12
C VAL A 84 3.58 -12.48 -33.48
N LYS A 85 3.59 -11.27 -34.05
CA LYS A 85 3.12 -11.05 -35.42
C LYS A 85 4.30 -11.19 -36.38
N GLU A 86 4.58 -12.45 -36.75
CA GLU A 86 5.20 -12.80 -38.04
C GLU A 86 4.22 -12.54 -39.19
#